data_AF-A0A943B4D3-F1
#
_entry.id   AF-A0A943B4D3-F1
#
_cell.length_a   1.000
_cell.length_b   1.000
_cell.length_c   1.000
_cell.angle_alpha   90.00
_cell.angle_beta   90.00
_cell.angle_gamma   90.00
#
_symmetry.space_group_name_H-M   'P 1'
#
loop_
_entity.id
_entity.type
_entity.pdbx_description
1 polymer ?
#
loop_
_entity_poly.entity_id
_entity_poly.type
_entity_poly.pdbx_seq_one_letter_code
_entity_poly.pdbx_strand_id
1 'polypeptide(L)'
;RSLLGELFRVDESVCAGAGAPDPAAELAVFSDWEGLERGLTHYLVHPEEREAMARRARARVLADHTYIRRMTAMLDFIRARRSGWPAPRPTADWPPDIPEALRTELAALLRRLDLPPQAAFSDVVTRLRQESGVLGSLETSLLFLDEWRKQYGSSGS
;
A
#
# COMPACT_ATOMS: atom_id res chain seq x y z
N ARG A 1 11.82 3.90 15.48
CA ARG A 1 10.47 4.50 15.58
C ARG A 1 9.63 3.97 14.44
N SER A 2 8.65 3.11 14.73
CA SER A 2 7.83 2.45 13.71
C SER A 2 6.88 3.45 13.06
N LEU A 3 6.96 3.58 11.74
CA LEU A 3 6.23 4.57 10.93
C LEU A 3 4.78 4.15 10.65
N LEU A 4 4.41 2.92 11.00
CA LEU A 4 3.04 2.41 10.95
C LEU A 4 2.14 3.02 12.06
N GLY A 5 2.72 3.56 13.12
CA GLY A 5 1.98 4.27 14.18
C GLY A 5 1.51 5.67 13.80
N GLU A 6 2.05 6.27 12.73
CA GLU A 6 1.64 7.62 12.30
C GLU A 6 0.39 7.62 11.42
N LEU A 7 0.13 6.53 10.67
CA LEU A 7 -1.06 6.43 9.81
C LEU A 7 -2.34 6.11 10.59
N PHE A 8 -2.19 5.62 11.83
CA PHE A 8 -3.26 5.35 12.78
C PHE A 8 -2.87 5.95 14.13
N ARG A 9 -2.56 7.25 14.19
CA ARG A 9 -2.46 7.94 15.48
C ARG A 9 -3.83 7.89 16.17
N VAL A 10 -4.06 6.82 16.93
CA VAL A 10 -4.64 6.99 18.25
C VAL A 10 -3.61 7.84 18.96
N ASP A 11 -3.95 9.10 19.18
CA ASP A 11 -3.06 10.01 19.89
C ASP A 11 -2.65 9.33 21.21
N GLU A 12 -1.35 9.09 21.40
CA GLU A 12 -0.84 8.39 22.59
C GLU A 12 -1.20 9.13 23.89
N SER A 13 -1.54 10.42 23.80
CA SER A 13 -2.09 11.19 24.93
C SER A 13 -3.49 10.72 25.35
N VAL A 14 -4.23 10.00 24.50
CA VAL A 14 -5.51 9.37 24.84
C VAL A 14 -5.29 8.11 25.70
N CYS A 15 -4.10 7.50 25.62
CA CYS A 15 -3.76 6.28 26.36
C CYS A 15 -3.10 6.54 27.72
N ALA A 16 -2.77 7.79 28.04
CA ALA A 16 -2.07 8.17 29.26
C ALA A 16 -3.01 8.88 30.25
N GLY A 17 -3.88 8.13 30.90
CA GLY A 17 -4.74 8.67 31.94
C GLY A 17 -5.30 7.58 32.86
N ALA A 18 -4.58 7.28 33.94
CA ALA A 18 -5.18 6.63 35.10
C ALA A 18 -6.12 7.64 35.76
N GLY A 19 -7.37 7.67 35.32
CA GLY A 19 -8.36 8.65 35.76
C GLY A 19 -9.69 8.35 35.08
N ALA A 20 -10.78 8.79 35.71
CA ALA A 20 -12.15 8.57 35.24
C ALA A 20 -12.32 8.79 33.73
N PRO A 21 -13.27 8.10 33.08
CA PRO A 21 -13.52 8.28 31.64
C PRO A 21 -13.69 9.77 31.33
N ASP A 22 -12.91 10.31 30.39
CA ASP A 22 -13.08 11.68 29.92
C ASP A 22 -14.24 11.73 28.91
N PRO A 23 -15.38 12.34 29.27
CA PRO A 23 -16.52 12.45 28.36
C PRO A 23 -16.26 13.44 27.21
N ALA A 24 -15.12 14.13 27.17
CA ALA A 24 -14.65 14.91 26.03
C ALA A 24 -13.79 14.09 25.04
N ALA A 25 -13.17 12.99 25.48
CA ALA A 25 -12.33 12.14 24.63
C ALA A 25 -13.15 11.38 23.57
N GLU A 26 -12.54 11.03 22.44
CA GLU A 26 -13.19 10.24 21.38
C GLU A 26 -13.17 8.73 21.63
N LEU A 27 -12.30 8.27 22.53
CA LEU A 27 -12.15 6.88 22.92
C LEU A 27 -11.83 6.84 24.41
N ALA A 28 -12.56 6.02 25.16
CA ALA A 28 -12.17 5.70 26.53
C ALA A 28 -11.03 4.67 26.52
N VAL A 29 -9.96 4.95 27.25
CA VAL A 29 -8.83 4.03 27.45
C VAL A 29 -8.69 3.75 28.93
N PHE A 30 -8.35 2.50 29.26
CA PHE A 30 -8.21 2.04 30.63
C PHE A 30 -6.85 1.38 30.79
N SER A 31 -6.13 1.73 31.85
CA SER A 31 -4.82 1.19 32.19
C SER A 31 -4.88 -0.13 32.97
N ASP A 32 -6.03 -0.44 33.54
CA ASP A 32 -6.25 -1.58 34.42
C ASP A 32 -7.72 -2.04 34.39
N TRP A 33 -7.94 -3.22 34.98
CA TRP A 33 -9.25 -3.87 35.03
C TRP A 33 -10.27 -3.07 35.86
N GLU A 34 -9.84 -2.50 36.98
CA GLU A 34 -10.73 -1.76 37.88
C GLU A 34 -11.25 -0.47 37.21
N GLY A 35 -10.40 0.20 36.43
CA GLY A 35 -10.76 1.35 35.61
C GLY A 35 -11.75 1.00 34.52
N LEU A 36 -11.61 -0.18 33.89
CA LEU A 36 -12.57 -0.69 32.91
C LEU A 36 -13.95 -0.95 33.57
N GLU A 37 -13.99 -1.63 34.72
CA GLU A 37 -15.24 -1.90 35.43
C GLU A 37 -15.95 -0.60 35.83
N ARG A 38 -15.22 0.35 36.44
CA ARG A 38 -15.77 1.67 36.77
C ARG A 38 -16.29 2.41 35.54
N GLY A 39 -15.53 2.39 34.44
CA GLY A 39 -15.94 3.02 33.18
C GLY A 39 -17.18 2.38 32.57
N LEU A 40 -17.31 1.06 32.62
CA LEU A 40 -18.49 0.35 32.14
C LEU A 40 -19.72 0.73 32.97
N THR A 41 -19.62 0.67 34.30
CA THR A 41 -20.70 1.10 35.19
C THR A 41 -21.09 2.55 34.93
N HIS A 42 -20.12 3.44 34.76
CA HIS A 42 -20.35 4.86 34.45
C HIS A 42 -21.16 5.04 33.16
N TYR A 43 -20.73 4.46 32.03
CA TYR A 43 -21.41 4.63 30.74
C TYR A 43 -22.73 3.86 30.62
N LEU A 44 -22.98 2.87 31.49
CA LEU A 44 -24.29 2.25 31.61
C LEU A 44 -25.30 3.20 32.28
N VAL A 45 -24.85 4.02 33.23
CA VAL A 45 -25.68 5.02 33.92
C VAL A 45 -25.80 6.32 33.11
N HIS A 46 -24.79 6.66 32.29
CA HIS A 46 -24.72 7.90 31.49
C HIS A 46 -24.66 7.60 29.97
N PRO A 47 -25.76 7.10 29.37
CA PRO A 47 -25.78 6.74 27.95
C PRO A 47 -25.54 7.93 27.02
N GLU A 48 -25.93 9.14 27.41
CA GLU A 48 -25.73 10.36 26.63
C GLU A 48 -24.24 10.71 26.46
N GLU A 49 -23.41 10.44 27.47
CA GLU A 49 -21.97 10.67 27.41
C GLU A 49 -21.30 9.70 26.44
N ARG A 50 -21.72 8.42 26.48
CA ARG A 50 -21.25 7.40 25.53
C ARG A 50 -21.63 7.76 24.09
N GLU A 51 -22.82 8.31 23.90
CA GLU A 51 -23.31 8.73 22.57
C GLU A 51 -22.59 9.98 22.06
N ALA A 52 -22.28 10.92 22.95
CA ALA A 52 -21.45 12.06 22.61
C ALA A 52 -20.05 11.62 22.15
N MET A 53 -19.43 10.68 22.87
CA MET A 53 -18.15 10.07 22.46
C MET A 53 -18.23 9.40 21.10
N ALA A 54 -19.21 8.52 20.89
CA ALA A 54 -19.39 7.83 19.62
C ALA A 54 -19.60 8.81 18.44
N ARG A 55 -20.34 9.91 18.67
CA ARG A 55 -20.54 10.96 17.67
C ARG A 55 -19.25 11.67 17.30
N ARG A 56 -18.41 12.04 18.28
CA ARG A 56 -17.11 12.68 18.02
C ARG A 56 -16.17 11.74 17.28
N ALA A 57 -16.05 10.49 17.73
CA ALA A 57 -15.25 9.47 17.06
C ALA A 57 -15.69 9.27 15.60
N ARG A 58 -17.01 9.20 15.36
CA ARG A 58 -17.57 9.10 14.02
C ARG A 58 -17.26 10.34 13.17
N ALA A 59 -17.41 11.54 13.73
CA ALA A 59 -17.11 12.78 13.02
C ALA A 59 -15.65 12.83 12.56
N ARG A 60 -14.70 12.43 13.42
CA ARG A 60 -13.28 12.31 13.05
C ARG A 60 -13.07 11.26 11.98
N VAL A 61 -13.64 10.06 12.12
CA VAL A 61 -13.50 8.99 11.11
C VAL A 61 -14.00 9.44 9.74
N LEU A 62 -15.16 10.11 9.69
CA LEU A 62 -15.69 10.64 8.44
C LEU A 62 -14.83 11.77 7.85
N ALA A 63 -14.23 12.60 8.70
CA ALA A 63 -13.35 13.69 8.26
C ALA A 63 -11.98 13.18 7.77
N ASP A 64 -11.37 12.26 8.52
CA ASP A 64 -9.96 11.90 8.40
C ASP A 64 -9.70 10.57 7.70
N HIS A 65 -10.59 9.60 7.85
CA HIS A 65 -10.40 8.24 7.33
C HIS A 65 -11.07 8.02 5.98
N THR A 66 -11.03 9.02 5.10
CA THR A 66 -11.33 8.79 3.69
C THR A 66 -10.19 8.00 3.05
N TYR A 67 -10.53 7.05 2.18
CA TYR A 67 -9.54 6.29 1.40
C TYR A 67 -8.54 7.24 0.70
N ILE A 68 -9.04 8.36 0.20
CA ILE A 68 -8.25 9.42 -0.45
C ILE A 68 -7.19 9.96 0.50
N ARG A 69 -7.56 10.43 1.70
CA ARG A 69 -6.58 10.99 2.67
C ARG A 69 -5.51 9.98 3.06
N ARG A 70 -5.90 8.72 3.30
CA ARG A 70 -4.97 7.65 3.66
C ARG A 70 -4.01 7.32 2.52
N MET A 71 -4.52 7.25 1.28
CA MET A 71 -3.70 7.03 0.10
C MET A 71 -2.72 8.18 -0.09
N THR A 72 -3.18 9.44 -0.01
CA THR A 72 -2.30 10.62 -0.10
C THR A 72 -1.19 10.58 0.95
N ALA A 73 -1.51 10.32 2.21
CA ALA A 73 -0.51 10.21 3.28
C ALA A 73 0.52 9.10 3.00
N MET A 74 0.07 7.95 2.47
CA MET A 74 0.95 6.86 2.08
C MET A 74 1.86 7.25 0.91
N LEU A 75 1.33 7.87 -0.14
CA LEU A 75 2.11 8.31 -1.30
C LEU A 75 3.14 9.37 -0.90
N ASP A 76 2.75 10.33 -0.05
CA ASP A 76 3.66 11.39 0.44
C ASP A 76 4.77 10.83 1.33
N PHE A 77 4.43 9.84 2.15
CA PHE A 77 5.41 9.10 2.93
C PHE A 77 6.47 8.42 2.06
N ILE A 78 6.06 7.81 0.94
CA ILE A 78 6.96 7.16 -0.02
C ILE A 78 7.82 8.22 -0.72
N ARG A 79 7.22 9.32 -1.21
CA ARG A 79 7.95 10.44 -1.84
C ARG A 79 9.05 10.99 -0.94
N ALA A 80 8.77 11.13 0.35
CA ALA A 80 9.74 11.65 1.32
C ALA A 80 10.95 10.74 1.55
N ARG A 81 10.84 9.44 1.25
CA ARG A 81 11.87 8.42 1.57
C ARG A 81 12.52 7.79 0.35
N ARG A 82 11.93 7.96 -0.82
CA ARG A 82 12.40 7.37 -2.07
C ARG A 82 12.63 8.47 -3.10
N SER A 83 13.88 8.91 -3.20
CA SER A 83 14.31 9.85 -4.25
C SER A 83 14.01 9.30 -5.63
N GLY A 84 13.45 10.13 -6.52
CA GLY A 84 13.10 9.73 -7.88
C GLY A 84 11.82 8.89 -8.00
N TRP A 85 10.99 8.82 -6.95
CA TRP A 85 9.69 8.16 -7.00
C TRP A 85 8.51 9.16 -7.00
N PRO A 86 7.44 8.93 -7.79
CA PRO A 86 7.34 7.88 -8.80
C PRO A 86 8.30 8.17 -9.97
N ALA A 87 8.92 7.11 -10.50
CA ALA A 87 9.75 7.26 -11.70
C ALA A 87 8.86 7.69 -12.87
N PRO A 88 9.30 8.65 -13.70
CA PRO A 88 8.57 9.01 -14.90
C PRO A 88 8.40 7.77 -15.78
N ARG A 89 7.21 7.59 -16.34
CA ARG A 89 6.95 6.48 -17.26
C ARG A 89 7.73 6.75 -18.56
N PRO A 90 8.52 5.79 -19.07
CA PRO A 90 9.18 5.94 -20.35
C PRO A 90 8.14 6.11 -21.45
N THR A 91 8.31 7.11 -22.31
CA THR A 91 7.48 7.31 -23.51
C THR A 91 8.17 6.82 -24.77
N ALA A 92 9.17 5.94 -24.63
CA ALA A 92 10.00 5.52 -25.75
C ALA A 92 9.18 4.75 -26.79
N ASP A 93 9.31 5.18 -28.05
CA ASP A 93 8.81 4.45 -29.20
C ASP A 93 9.67 3.21 -29.46
N TRP A 94 9.12 2.27 -30.24
CA TRP A 94 9.85 1.09 -30.66
C TRP A 94 11.08 1.48 -31.50
N PRO A 95 12.22 0.81 -31.32
CA PRO A 95 13.35 0.96 -32.23
C PRO A 95 12.90 0.65 -33.68
N PRO A 96 13.42 1.39 -34.67
CA PRO A 96 12.97 1.28 -36.06
C PRO A 96 13.18 -0.12 -36.66
N ASP A 97 14.18 -0.85 -36.17
CA ASP A 97 14.59 -2.16 -36.70
C ASP A 97 13.77 -3.34 -36.15
N ILE A 98 12.82 -3.09 -35.25
CA ILE A 98 11.97 -4.16 -34.70
C ILE A 98 10.88 -4.55 -35.72
N PRO A 99 10.80 -5.83 -36.13
CA PRO A 99 9.76 -6.28 -37.05
C PRO A 99 8.35 -6.11 -36.48
N GLU A 100 7.39 -5.75 -37.34
CA GLU A 100 5.98 -5.55 -36.95
C GLU A 100 5.35 -6.80 -36.31
N ALA A 101 5.70 -7.99 -36.82
CA ALA A 101 5.24 -9.26 -36.27
C ALA A 101 5.64 -9.40 -34.80
N LEU A 102 6.90 -9.09 -34.47
CA LEU A 102 7.41 -9.15 -33.09
C LEU A 102 6.73 -8.10 -32.19
N ARG A 103 6.48 -6.89 -32.71
CA ARG A 103 5.71 -5.86 -31.99
C ARG A 103 4.32 -6.36 -31.64
N THR A 104 3.65 -7.00 -32.59
CA THR A 104 2.30 -7.56 -32.41
C THR A 104 2.30 -8.69 -31.39
N GLU A 105 3.26 -9.62 -31.46
CA GLU A 105 3.39 -10.72 -30.51
C GLU A 105 3.65 -10.22 -29.07
N LEU A 106 4.57 -9.25 -28.90
CA LEU A 106 4.84 -8.63 -27.60
C LEU A 106 3.61 -7.89 -27.06
N ALA A 107 2.88 -7.14 -27.89
CA ALA A 107 1.66 -6.47 -27.48
C ALA A 107 0.55 -7.44 -27.08
N ALA A 108 0.44 -8.59 -27.75
CA ALA A 108 -0.48 -9.66 -27.37
C ALA A 108 -0.08 -10.29 -26.03
N LEU A 109 1.21 -10.56 -25.82
CA LEU A 109 1.74 -11.08 -24.56
C LEU A 109 1.46 -10.11 -23.39
N LEU A 110 1.77 -8.82 -23.53
CA LEU A 110 1.56 -7.84 -22.46
C LEU A 110 0.08 -7.73 -22.07
N ARG A 111 -0.83 -7.72 -23.06
CA ARG A 111 -2.28 -7.76 -22.79
C ARG A 111 -2.69 -9.03 -22.06
N ARG A 112 -2.13 -10.18 -22.43
CA ARG A 112 -2.43 -11.48 -21.81
C ARG A 112 -1.95 -11.52 -20.35
N LEU A 113 -0.79 -10.93 -20.07
CA LEU A 113 -0.20 -10.83 -18.73
C LEU A 113 -0.85 -9.74 -17.85
N ASP A 114 -1.78 -8.96 -18.41
CA ASP A 114 -2.40 -7.77 -17.79
C ASP A 114 -1.36 -6.70 -17.40
N LEU A 115 -0.40 -6.45 -18.29
CA LEU A 115 0.68 -5.49 -18.11
C LEU A 115 0.55 -4.31 -19.09
N PRO A 116 0.93 -3.09 -18.67
CA PRO A 116 0.95 -1.94 -19.56
C PRO A 116 2.04 -2.11 -20.64
N PRO A 117 1.92 -1.44 -21.81
CA PRO A 117 2.91 -1.54 -22.89
C PRO A 117 4.32 -1.08 -22.47
N GLN A 118 4.42 -0.26 -21.43
CA GLN A 118 5.68 0.25 -20.87
C GLN A 118 6.14 -0.51 -19.63
N ALA A 119 5.63 -1.72 -19.38
CA ALA A 119 6.06 -2.55 -18.25
C ALA A 119 7.57 -2.80 -18.28
N ALA A 120 8.22 -2.81 -17.11
CA ALA A 120 9.63 -3.11 -17.04
C ALA A 120 9.87 -4.59 -17.39
N PHE A 121 11.02 -4.91 -17.96
CA PHE A 121 11.39 -6.29 -18.31
C PHE A 121 11.29 -7.24 -17.10
N SER A 122 11.71 -6.78 -15.91
CA SER A 122 11.57 -7.56 -14.67
C SER A 122 10.13 -7.91 -14.33
N ASP A 123 9.20 -6.99 -14.55
CA ASP A 123 7.79 -7.19 -14.24
C ASP A 123 7.17 -8.22 -15.19
N VAL A 124 7.54 -8.16 -16.47
CA VAL A 124 7.16 -9.16 -17.48
C VAL A 124 7.64 -10.54 -17.07
N VAL A 125 8.92 -10.67 -16.69
CA VAL A 125 9.50 -11.96 -16.24
C VAL A 125 8.82 -12.46 -14.96
N THR A 126 8.62 -11.61 -13.96
CA THR A 126 7.96 -11.98 -12.71
C THR A 126 6.55 -12.47 -12.99
N ARG A 127 5.79 -11.78 -13.84
CA ARG A 127 4.43 -12.15 -14.19
C ARG A 127 4.39 -13.45 -14.99
N LEU A 128 5.29 -13.61 -15.95
CA LEU A 128 5.40 -14.81 -16.77
C LEU A 128 5.70 -16.06 -15.91
N ARG A 129 6.56 -15.94 -14.89
CA ARG A 129 6.87 -17.05 -13.96
C ARG A 129 5.70 -17.43 -13.05
N GLN A 130 4.68 -16.58 -12.90
CA GLN A 130 3.48 -16.87 -12.12
C GLN A 130 2.41 -17.60 -12.94
N GLU A 131 2.53 -17.63 -14.27
CA GLU A 131 1.60 -18.36 -15.11
C GLU A 131 1.95 -19.84 -15.19
N SER A 132 0.91 -20.67 -15.20
CA SER A 132 1.02 -22.12 -15.38
C SER A 132 0.59 -22.48 -16.80
N GLY A 133 1.49 -23.07 -17.59
CA GLY A 133 1.18 -23.47 -18.97
C GLY A 133 2.40 -23.86 -19.79
N VAL A 134 2.16 -24.26 -21.05
CA VAL A 134 3.24 -24.49 -22.01
C VAL A 134 3.75 -23.15 -22.50
N LEU A 135 5.04 -22.90 -22.32
CA LEU A 135 5.69 -21.68 -22.78
C LEU A 135 5.84 -21.71 -24.31
N GLY A 136 5.40 -20.64 -24.96
CA GLY A 136 5.68 -20.38 -26.36
C GLY A 136 7.14 -20.00 -26.60
N SER A 137 7.51 -19.86 -27.87
CA SER A 137 8.87 -19.50 -28.29
C SER A 137 9.31 -18.14 -27.73
N LEU A 138 8.44 -17.13 -27.79
CA LEU A 138 8.72 -15.78 -27.29
C LEU A 138 8.95 -15.77 -25.77
N GLU A 139 8.09 -16.44 -25.02
CA GLU A 139 8.15 -16.53 -23.56
C GLU A 139 9.42 -17.25 -23.09
N THR A 140 9.75 -18.35 -23.76
CA THR A 140 11.00 -19.08 -23.53
C THR A 140 12.22 -18.19 -23.81
N SER A 141 12.18 -17.43 -24.91
CA SER A 141 13.25 -16.49 -25.26
C SER A 141 13.41 -15.38 -24.21
N LEU A 142 12.31 -14.84 -23.69
CA LEU A 142 12.34 -13.84 -22.62
C LEU A 142 12.93 -14.39 -21.32
N LEU A 143 12.55 -15.60 -20.92
CA LEU A 143 13.14 -16.26 -19.74
C LEU A 143 14.61 -16.59 -19.95
N PHE A 144 15.00 -17.02 -21.15
CA PHE A 144 16.40 -17.24 -21.49
C PHE A 144 17.23 -15.95 -21.40
N LEU A 145 16.71 -14.84 -21.92
CA LEU A 145 17.35 -13.52 -21.81
C LEU A 145 17.50 -13.07 -20.34
N ASP A 146 16.51 -13.35 -19.50
CA ASP A 146 16.60 -13.08 -18.05
C ASP A 146 17.72 -13.89 -17.38
N GLU A 147 17.82 -15.19 -17.67
CA GLU A 147 18.90 -16.03 -17.15
C GLU A 147 20.28 -15.58 -17.65
N TRP A 148 20.39 -15.20 -18.92
CA TRP A 148 21.64 -14.69 -19.47
C TRP A 148 22.07 -13.37 -18.81
N ARG A 149 21.12 -12.44 -18.61
CA ARG A 149 21.38 -11.18 -17.89
C ARG A 149 21.86 -11.42 -16.45
N LYS A 150 21.36 -12.44 -15.76
CA LYS A 150 21.81 -12.79 -14.41
C LYS A 150 23.23 -13.36 -14.39
N GLN A 151 23.58 -14.20 -15.37
CA GLN A 151 24.89 -14.85 -15.44
C GLN A 151 26.01 -13.89 -15.86
N TYR A 152 25.72 -12.92 -16.73
CA TYR A 152 26.76 -12.05 -17.32
C TYR A 152 26.63 -10.57 -16.93
N GLY A 153 25.51 -10.15 -16.33
CA GLY A 153 25.30 -8.77 -15.89
C GLY A 153 26.00 -8.42 -14.58
N SER A 154 26.46 -9.40 -13.81
CA SER A 154 27.21 -9.22 -12.55
C SER A 154 28.73 -9.15 -12.75
N SER A 155 29.23 -9.39 -13.96
CA SER A 155 30.66 -9.47 -14.30
C SER A 155 31.27 -8.11 -14.72
N GLY A 156 30.54 -7.02 -14.58
CA GLY A 156 30.93 -5.68 -15.03
C GLY A 156 30.67 -4.60 -13.99
N SER A 157 31.39 -4.63 -12.87
CA SER A 157 31.64 -3.48 -11.98
C SER A 157 32.98 -3.69 -11.27
#